data_AF-D6SL20-F1
#
_entry.id   AF-D6SL20-F1
#
_cell.length_a   1.000
_cell.length_b   1.000
_cell.length_c   1.000
_cell.angle_alpha   90.00
_cell.angle_beta   90.00
_cell.angle_gamma   90.00
#
_symmetry.space_group_name_H-M   'P 1'
#
loop_
_entity.id
_entity.type
_entity.pdbx_description
1 polymer ?
#
loop_
_entity_poly.entity_id
_entity_poly.type
_entity_poly.pdbx_seq_one_letter_code
_entity_poly.pdbx_strand_id
1 'polypeptide(L)'
;MSDSPLDTLEDKLSEQAERIRELEKKADKILEESYDLDQHRSLLEQKAQILAGLPETAEPFLDQLSHQTRSAVEQRLNTFAHNAQQAMGVGSVFFMRQLLYPEDYREGQANDLESFIQALKQRH
;
A
#
# COMPACT_ATOMS: atom_id res chain seq x y z
N MET A 1 -5.70 26.60 -2.39
CA MET A 1 -5.50 25.28 -1.78
C MET A 1 -4.19 25.40 -1.05
N SER A 2 -4.22 25.21 0.26
CA SER A 2 -3.04 25.37 1.10
C SER A 2 -2.26 24.08 0.94
N ASP A 3 -1.37 23.99 -0.03
CA ASP A 3 -0.65 22.75 -0.34
C ASP A 3 0.37 22.46 0.78
N SER A 4 -0.11 21.86 1.88
CA SER A 4 0.76 21.31 2.91
C SER A 4 1.52 20.15 2.29
N PRO A 5 2.83 20.00 2.57
CA PRO A 5 3.61 18.84 2.15
C PRO A 5 2.98 17.52 2.61
N LEU A 6 2.23 17.55 3.71
CA LEU A 6 1.47 16.41 4.19
C LEU A 6 0.27 16.08 3.29
N ASP A 7 -0.48 17.08 2.82
CA ASP A 7 -1.61 16.89 1.88
C ASP A 7 -1.10 16.27 0.57
N THR A 8 0.03 16.75 0.04
CA THR A 8 0.62 16.19 -1.18
C THR A 8 1.08 14.75 -0.99
N LEU A 9 1.67 14.42 0.17
CA LEU A 9 2.03 13.05 0.50
C LEU A 9 0.80 12.15 0.59
N GLU A 10 -0.26 12.62 1.25
CA GLU A 10 -1.51 11.87 1.41
C GLU A 10 -2.17 11.58 0.07
N ASP A 11 -2.26 12.57 -0.81
CA ASP A 11 -2.77 12.40 -2.16
C ASP A 11 -1.94 11.35 -2.90
N LYS A 12 -0.61 11.43 -2.79
CA LYS A 12 0.26 10.48 -3.49
C LYS A 12 0.11 9.05 -2.98
N LEU A 13 -0.01 8.85 -1.68
CA LEU A 13 -0.26 7.55 -1.08
C LEU A 13 -1.67 7.04 -1.40
N SER A 14 -2.66 7.93 -1.50
CA SER A 14 -4.04 7.59 -1.89
C SER A 14 -4.10 7.06 -3.32
N GLU A 15 -3.39 7.69 -4.26
CA GLU A 15 -3.25 7.17 -5.63
C GLU A 15 -2.66 5.75 -5.66
N GLN A 16 -1.65 5.45 -4.81
CA GLN A 16 -1.09 4.10 -4.74
C GLN A 16 -2.08 3.10 -4.14
N ALA A 17 -2.83 3.50 -3.11
CA ALA A 17 -3.86 2.66 -2.50
C ALA A 17 -4.99 2.31 -3.49
N GLU A 18 -5.47 3.29 -4.26
CA GLU A 18 -6.46 3.08 -5.32
C GLU A 18 -5.95 2.11 -6.39
N ARG A 19 -4.72 2.30 -6.84
CA ARG A 19 -4.08 1.39 -7.81
C ARG A 19 -3.96 -0.03 -7.27
N ILE A 20 -3.66 -0.20 -5.98
CA ILE A 20 -3.64 -1.51 -5.32
C ILE A 20 -5.04 -2.14 -5.33
N ARG A 21 -6.09 -1.40 -4.96
CA ARG A 21 -7.47 -1.91 -5.00
C ARG A 21 -7.89 -2.36 -6.39
N GLU A 22 -7.49 -1.61 -7.42
CA GLU A 22 -7.75 -2.02 -8.80
C GLU A 22 -7.04 -3.33 -9.18
N LEU A 23 -5.79 -3.49 -8.77
CA LEU A 23 -5.03 -4.72 -9.01
C LEU A 23 -5.67 -5.92 -8.30
N GLU A 24 -6.10 -5.75 -7.06
CA GLU A 24 -6.78 -6.78 -6.28
C GLU A 24 -8.11 -7.18 -6.93
N LYS A 25 -8.93 -6.20 -7.31
CA LYS A 25 -10.20 -6.47 -8.00
C LYS A 25 -9.98 -7.20 -9.33
N LYS A 26 -8.93 -6.84 -10.08
CA LYS A 26 -8.57 -7.54 -11.31
C LYS A 26 -8.10 -8.97 -11.02
N ALA A 27 -7.32 -9.16 -9.96
CA ALA A 27 -6.81 -10.47 -9.55
C ALA A 27 -7.96 -11.41 -9.18
N ASP A 28 -8.90 -10.96 -8.35
CA ASP A 28 -10.08 -11.75 -7.97
C ASP A 28 -10.91 -12.12 -9.20
N LYS A 29 -11.13 -11.17 -10.13
CA LYS A 29 -11.85 -11.42 -11.38
C LYS A 29 -11.19 -12.48 -12.27
N ILE A 30 -9.86 -12.46 -12.37
CA ILE A 30 -9.10 -13.47 -13.13
C ILE A 30 -9.31 -14.87 -12.55
N LEU A 31 -9.30 -15.00 -11.21
CA LEU A 31 -9.58 -16.29 -10.57
C LEU A 31 -11.01 -16.76 -10.83
N GLU A 32 -11.99 -15.87 -10.79
CA GLU A 32 -13.40 -16.21 -10.98
C GLU A 32 -13.73 -16.62 -12.43
N GLU A 33 -13.20 -15.88 -13.41
CA GLU A 33 -13.61 -16.04 -14.82
C GLU A 33 -12.74 -17.02 -15.61
N SER A 34 -11.42 -16.98 -15.44
CA SER A 34 -10.48 -17.75 -16.28
C SER A 34 -9.67 -18.78 -15.51
N TYR A 35 -9.61 -18.70 -14.18
CA TYR A 35 -8.72 -19.51 -13.34
C TYR A 35 -7.23 -19.40 -13.77
N ASP A 36 -6.84 -18.30 -14.42
CA ASP A 36 -5.47 -18.07 -14.86
C ASP A 36 -4.59 -17.69 -13.65
N LEU A 37 -3.96 -18.71 -13.07
CA LEU A 37 -3.14 -18.58 -11.87
C LEU A 37 -1.87 -17.75 -12.11
N ASP A 38 -1.32 -17.75 -13.32
CA ASP A 38 -0.12 -16.98 -13.66
C ASP A 38 -0.44 -15.49 -13.75
N GLN A 39 -1.54 -15.13 -14.41
CA GLN A 39 -2.01 -13.75 -14.47
C GLN A 39 -2.47 -13.26 -13.10
N HIS A 40 -3.16 -14.09 -12.31
CA HIS A 40 -3.52 -13.77 -10.93
C HIS A 40 -2.28 -13.48 -10.08
N ARG A 41 -1.27 -14.36 -10.14
CA ARG A 41 0.00 -14.16 -9.42
C ARG A 41 0.69 -12.86 -9.85
N SER A 42 0.78 -12.59 -11.15
CA SER A 42 1.41 -11.38 -11.68
C SER A 42 0.77 -10.09 -11.16
N LEU A 43 -0.56 -10.07 -11.00
CA LEU A 43 -1.27 -8.91 -10.44
C LEU A 43 -0.95 -8.69 -8.94
N LEU A 44 -0.84 -9.78 -8.16
CA LEU A 44 -0.44 -9.68 -6.76
C LEU A 44 1.04 -9.32 -6.57
N GLU A 45 1.92 -9.75 -7.48
CA GLU A 45 3.30 -9.29 -7.53
C GLU A 45 3.39 -7.80 -7.83
N GLN A 46 2.58 -7.28 -8.76
CA GLN A 46 2.50 -5.84 -9.02
C GLN A 46 2.02 -5.05 -7.79
N LYS A 47 1.03 -5.55 -7.04
CA LYS A 47 0.63 -4.96 -5.75
C LYS A 47 1.82 -4.89 -4.79
N ALA A 48 2.54 -6.01 -4.63
CA ALA A 48 3.68 -6.06 -3.72
C ALA A 48 4.81 -5.13 -4.18
N GLN A 49 5.03 -4.96 -5.48
CA GLN A 49 6.00 -3.99 -6.02
C GLN A 49 5.61 -2.55 -5.68
N ILE A 50 4.33 -2.18 -5.77
CA ILE A 50 3.87 -0.84 -5.35
C ILE A 50 4.17 -0.63 -3.86
N LEU A 51 3.83 -1.61 -3.01
CA LEU A 51 4.09 -1.52 -1.57
C LEU A 51 5.58 -1.43 -1.25
N ALA A 52 6.42 -2.17 -1.97
CA ALA A 52 7.87 -2.12 -1.87
C ALA A 52 8.45 -0.75 -2.22
N GLY A 53 7.82 -0.02 -3.15
CA GLY A 53 8.27 1.29 -3.63
C GLY A 53 7.65 2.50 -2.91
N LEU A 54 6.87 2.30 -1.85
CA LEU A 54 6.24 3.40 -1.11
C LEU A 54 7.24 4.36 -0.45
N PRO A 55 8.33 3.90 0.20
CA PRO A 55 9.31 4.80 0.80
C PRO A 55 9.90 5.77 -0.23
N GLU A 56 10.30 5.27 -1.41
CA GLU A 56 10.86 6.06 -2.49
C GLU A 56 9.82 7.02 -3.09
N THR A 57 8.56 6.58 -3.17
CA THR A 57 7.45 7.43 -3.62
C THR A 57 7.21 8.60 -2.67
N ALA A 58 7.39 8.39 -1.36
CA ALA A 58 7.14 9.38 -0.33
C ALA A 58 8.31 10.34 -0.11
N GLU A 59 9.56 9.91 -0.38
CA GLU A 59 10.79 10.66 -0.11
C GLU A 59 10.73 12.16 -0.45
N PRO A 60 10.23 12.59 -1.63
CA PRO A 60 10.21 14.01 -2.00
C PRO A 60 9.34 14.91 -1.09
N PHE A 61 8.41 14.32 -0.33
CA PHE A 61 7.45 15.04 0.50
C PHE A 61 7.83 15.03 1.98
N LEU A 62 8.79 14.20 2.38
CA LEU A 62 9.17 14.00 3.78
C LEU A 62 10.03 15.14 4.34
N ASP A 63 10.81 15.81 3.51
CA ASP A 63 11.79 16.82 3.94
C ASP A 63 11.17 18.06 4.57
N GLN A 64 9.90 18.32 4.26
CA GLN A 64 9.17 19.49 4.76
C GLN A 64 8.30 19.17 5.98
N LEU A 65 8.29 17.91 6.43
CA LEU A 65 7.56 17.47 7.62
C LEU A 65 8.40 17.70 8.89
N SER A 66 7.73 17.79 10.04
CA SER A 66 8.42 17.77 11.33
C SER A 66 9.21 16.47 11.50
N HIS A 67 10.34 16.50 12.21
CA HIS A 67 11.16 15.30 12.44
C HIS A 67 10.34 14.14 13.04
N GLN A 68 9.41 14.43 13.95
CA GLN A 68 8.55 13.42 14.56
C GLN A 68 7.58 12.81 13.55
N THR A 69 6.92 13.62 12.73
CA THR A 69 5.99 13.16 11.70
C THR A 69 6.74 12.36 10.62
N ARG A 70 7.86 12.91 10.14
CA ARG A 70 8.74 12.26 9.15
C ARG A 70 9.16 10.87 9.60
N SER A 71 9.73 10.74 10.80
CA SER A 71 10.20 9.47 11.32
C SER A 71 9.07 8.43 11.46
N ALA A 72 7.89 8.86 11.91
CA ALA A 72 6.72 7.97 12.02
C ALA A 72 6.23 7.49 10.64
N VAL A 73 6.20 8.37 9.64
CA VAL A 73 5.83 8.04 8.27
C VAL A 73 6.84 7.08 7.65
N GLU A 74 8.13 7.41 7.70
CA GLU A 74 9.22 6.57 7.18
C GLU A 74 9.17 5.17 7.78
N GLN A 75 9.02 5.06 9.10
CA GLN A 75 8.94 3.75 9.77
C GLN A 75 7.77 2.91 9.24
N ARG A 76 6.59 3.51 9.07
CA ARG A 76 5.40 2.80 8.59
C ARG A 76 5.54 2.37 7.13
N LEU A 77 6.02 3.26 6.26
CA LEU A 77 6.24 2.95 4.85
C LEU A 77 7.31 1.87 4.67
N ASN A 78 8.41 1.93 5.42
CA ASN A 78 9.45 0.90 5.41
C ASN A 78 8.91 -0.46 5.88
N THR A 79 7.95 -0.48 6.81
CA THR A 79 7.30 -1.73 7.25
C THR A 79 6.49 -2.36 6.10
N PHE A 80 5.69 -1.56 5.37
CA PHE A 80 4.97 -2.05 4.20
C PHE A 80 5.93 -2.58 3.14
N ALA A 81 7.00 -1.84 2.86
CA ALA A 81 7.96 -2.22 1.85
C ALA A 81 8.69 -3.51 2.20
N HIS A 82 9.15 -3.63 3.45
CA HIS A 82 9.82 -4.83 3.94
C HIS A 82 8.92 -6.06 3.81
N ASN A 83 7.67 -5.99 4.28
CA ASN A 83 6.74 -7.11 4.21
C ASN A 83 6.47 -7.53 2.75
N ALA A 84 6.31 -6.56 1.86
CA ALA A 84 6.10 -6.81 0.44
C ALA A 84 7.30 -7.47 -0.23
N GLN A 85 8.53 -7.00 0.08
CA GLN A 85 9.77 -7.61 -0.39
C GLN A 85 9.91 -9.05 0.10
N GLN A 86 9.59 -9.32 1.36
CA GLN A 86 9.59 -10.69 1.90
C GLN A 86 8.59 -11.59 1.14
N ALA A 87 7.36 -11.13 0.95
CA ALA A 87 6.31 -11.88 0.25
C ALA A 87 6.71 -12.22 -1.20
N MET A 88 7.32 -11.26 -1.92
CA MET A 88 7.87 -11.49 -3.25
C MET A 88 9.06 -12.45 -3.23
N GLY A 89 9.98 -12.30 -2.27
CA GLY A 89 11.17 -13.14 -2.15
C GLY A 89 10.86 -14.63 -1.94
N VAL A 90 9.78 -14.93 -1.20
CA VAL A 90 9.30 -16.31 -1.03
C VAL A 90 8.33 -16.77 -2.13
N GLY A 91 7.92 -15.87 -3.05
CA GLY A 91 6.97 -16.17 -4.12
C GLY A 91 5.56 -16.55 -3.65
N SER A 92 5.16 -16.16 -2.43
CA SER A 92 3.91 -16.60 -1.82
C SER A 92 2.75 -15.70 -2.25
N VAL A 93 1.92 -16.21 -3.17
CA VAL A 93 0.65 -15.59 -3.60
C VAL A 93 -0.26 -15.31 -2.40
N PHE A 94 -0.32 -16.23 -1.45
CA PHE A 94 -1.10 -16.07 -0.22
C PHE A 94 -0.60 -14.87 0.61
N PHE A 95 0.72 -14.76 0.82
CA PHE A 95 1.27 -13.63 1.58
C PHE A 95 1.07 -12.30 0.85
N MET A 96 1.30 -12.26 -0.47
CA MET A 96 1.08 -11.05 -1.28
C MET A 96 -0.38 -10.57 -1.21
N ARG A 97 -1.34 -11.50 -1.16
CA ARG A 97 -2.76 -11.18 -0.94
C ARG A 97 -2.98 -10.51 0.41
N GLN A 98 -2.37 -11.03 1.49
CA GLN A 98 -2.60 -10.59 2.88
C GLN A 98 -1.80 -9.34 3.32
N LEU A 99 -0.91 -8.79 2.48
CA LEU A 99 0.02 -7.70 2.86
C LEU A 99 -0.61 -6.47 3.56
N LEU A 100 -1.89 -6.18 3.29
CA LEU A 100 -2.61 -5.02 3.83
C LEU A 100 -3.81 -5.41 4.69
N TYR A 101 -4.00 -6.70 4.95
CA TYR A 101 -5.21 -7.23 5.56
C TYR A 101 -4.83 -8.02 6.80
N PRO A 102 -4.91 -7.41 7.99
CA PRO A 102 -4.72 -8.12 9.25
C PRO A 102 -5.83 -9.16 9.46
N GLU A 103 -5.63 -10.08 10.40
CA GLU A 103 -6.54 -11.21 10.65
C GLU A 103 -7.97 -10.77 11.01
N ASP A 104 -8.14 -9.59 11.61
CA ASP A 104 -9.43 -9.03 12.01
C ASP A 104 -10.09 -8.14 10.93
N TYR A 105 -9.47 -8.01 9.76
CA TYR A 105 -10.01 -7.27 8.62
C TYR A 105 -11.38 -7.78 8.21
N ARG A 106 -12.29 -6.85 7.89
CA ARG A 106 -13.59 -7.15 7.30
C ARG A 106 -13.75 -6.47 5.96
N GLU A 107 -14.39 -7.16 5.03
CA GLU A 107 -14.71 -6.62 3.71
C GLU A 107 -15.49 -5.30 3.83
N GLY A 108 -15.14 -4.33 2.98
CA GLY A 108 -15.68 -2.98 3.01
C GLY A 108 -15.00 -2.02 3.99
N GLN A 109 -14.11 -2.52 4.87
CA GLN A 109 -13.26 -1.66 5.69
C GLN A 109 -12.03 -1.15 4.93
N ALA A 110 -11.46 -0.07 5.45
CA ALA A 110 -10.16 0.43 5.05
C ALA A 110 -9.09 -0.64 5.32
N ASN A 111 -8.21 -0.87 4.35
CA ASN A 111 -7.04 -1.72 4.55
C ASN A 111 -5.96 -0.99 5.37
N ASP A 112 -4.86 -1.66 5.68
CA ASP A 112 -3.80 -1.09 6.52
C ASP A 112 -3.15 0.18 5.96
N LEU A 113 -3.03 0.30 4.63
CA LEU A 113 -2.48 1.48 3.97
C LEU A 113 -3.49 2.63 3.98
N GLU A 114 -4.75 2.35 3.66
CA GLU A 114 -5.84 3.32 3.69
C GLU A 114 -6.06 3.86 5.11
N SER A 115 -6.01 2.99 6.12
CA SER A 115 -6.12 3.35 7.54
C SER A 115 -4.94 4.23 7.97
N PHE A 116 -3.73 3.93 7.48
CA PHE A 116 -2.57 4.77 7.72
C PHE A 116 -2.75 6.17 7.10
N ILE A 117 -3.21 6.26 5.85
CA ILE A 117 -3.48 7.54 5.18
C ILE A 117 -4.54 8.35 5.92
N GLN A 118 -5.62 7.71 6.39
CA GLN A 118 -6.64 8.36 7.21
C GLN A 118 -6.09 8.88 8.55
N ALA A 119 -5.13 8.17 9.16
CA ALA A 119 -4.49 8.61 10.39
C ALA A 119 -3.56 9.83 10.18
N LEU A 120 -3.01 10.02 8.98
CA LEU A 120 -2.27 11.25 8.63
C LEU A 120 -3.23 12.46 8.61
N LYS A 121 -4.41 12.31 7.99
CA LYS A 121 -5.45 13.34 7.90
C LYS A 121 -5.92 13.86 9.25
N GLN A 122 -6.01 12.99 10.25
CA GLN A 122 -6.50 13.34 11.58
C GLN A 122 -5.46 14.05 12.46
N ARG A 123 -4.20 14.12 12.03
CA ARG A 123 -3.12 14.80 12.76
C ARG A 123 -2.93 16.26 12.33
N HIS A 124 -3.82 16.76 11.46
CA HIS A 124 -3.82 18.12 10.92
C HIS A 124 -4.63 19.10 11.75
#